data_AF-A0AAD9XGQ2-F1
#
_entry.id   AF-A0AAD9XGQ2-F1
#
_cell.length_a   1.000
_cell.length_b   1.000
_cell.length_c   1.000
_cell.angle_alpha   90.00
_cell.angle_beta   90.00
_cell.angle_gamma   90.00
#
_symmetry.space_group_name_H-M   'P 1'
#
loop_
_entity.id
_entity.type
_entity.pdbx_description
1 polymer ?
#
loop_
_entity_poly.entity_id
_entity_poly.type
_entity_poly.pdbx_seq_one_letter_code
_entity_poly.pdbx_strand_id
1 'polypeptide(L)'
;MAAMKILKAKMSSIFWSSCATHTINLMLEGIGKLLKFKNILEEAKSFTIFIYSHNTTLALMRAFIRKRDIVRSGVTRFASAFLTSASLLEKKKIS
;
A
#
# COMPACT_ATOMS: atom_id res chain seq x y z
N MET A 1 -21.27 -1.71 -2.44
CA MET A 1 -22.32 -1.64 -1.40
C MET A 1 -23.50 -2.62 -1.63
N ALA A 2 -23.31 -3.76 -2.29
CA ALA A 2 -24.40 -4.72 -2.50
C ALA A 2 -24.65 -5.62 -1.27
N ALA A 3 -23.58 -6.16 -0.67
CA ALA A 3 -23.67 -7.06 0.48
C ALA A 3 -24.35 -6.43 1.71
N MET A 4 -24.03 -5.17 2.02
CA MET A 4 -24.66 -4.43 3.13
C MET A 4 -26.18 -4.28 2.93
N LYS A 5 -26.65 -4.04 1.70
CA LYS A 5 -28.09 -3.94 1.40
C LYS A 5 -28.81 -5.27 1.67
N ILE A 6 -28.16 -6.38 1.32
CA ILE A 6 -28.69 -7.73 1.57
C ILE A 6 -28.73 -8.04 3.08
N LEU A 7 -27.67 -7.70 3.82
CA LEU A 7 -27.61 -7.89 5.27
C LEU A 7 -28.67 -7.05 5.99
N LYS A 8 -28.84 -5.79 5.59
CA LYS A 8 -29.88 -4.91 6.15
C LYS A 8 -31.30 -5.43 5.89
N ALA A 9 -31.54 -6.07 4.75
CA ALA A 9 -32.82 -6.69 4.42
C ALA A 9 -33.08 -7.98 5.24
N LYS A 10 -32.06 -8.81 5.46
CA LYS A 10 -32.18 -10.07 6.22
C LYS A 10 -32.18 -9.88 7.74
N MET A 11 -31.49 -8.86 8.24
CA MET A 11 -31.25 -8.63 9.67
C MET A 11 -31.52 -7.15 9.98
N SER A 12 -32.79 -6.76 9.89
CA SER A 12 -33.26 -5.36 9.99
C SER A 12 -33.09 -4.73 11.38
N SER A 13 -32.95 -5.55 12.42
CA SER A 13 -32.73 -5.11 13.80
C SER A 13 -31.27 -4.74 14.11
N ILE A 14 -30.32 -5.10 13.25
CA ILE A 14 -28.89 -4.82 13.44
C ILE A 14 -28.49 -3.62 12.58
N PHE A 15 -27.76 -2.68 13.18
CA PHE A 15 -27.14 -1.59 12.43
C PHE A 15 -25.91 -2.09 11.68
N TRP A 16 -25.95 -2.08 10.35
CA TRP A 16 -24.85 -2.50 9.49
C TRP A 16 -24.13 -1.29 8.91
N SER A 17 -22.81 -1.21 9.12
CA SER A 17 -21.92 -0.28 8.42
C SER A 17 -20.89 -1.06 7.59
N SER A 18 -20.43 -0.47 6.50
CA SER A 18 -19.26 -1.02 5.78
C SER A 18 -18.01 -0.97 6.66
N CYS A 19 -17.13 -1.95 6.55
CA CYS A 19 -15.82 -1.92 7.20
C CYS A 19 -15.01 -0.71 6.73
N ALA A 20 -14.64 0.18 7.66
CA ALA A 20 -13.87 1.39 7.36
C ALA A 20 -12.53 1.07 6.69
N THR A 21 -11.82 0.06 7.19
CA THR A 21 -10.56 -0.42 6.60
C THR A 21 -10.74 -0.86 5.15
N HIS A 22 -11.83 -1.58 4.84
CA HIS A 22 -12.14 -2.00 3.48
C HIS A 22 -12.49 -0.81 2.58
N THR A 23 -13.29 0.14 3.08
CA THR A 23 -13.63 1.35 2.33
C THR A 23 -12.38 2.17 2.00
N ILE A 24 -11.50 2.43 2.98
CA ILE A 24 -10.23 3.14 2.76
C ILE A 24 -9.36 2.39 1.75
N ASN A 25 -9.28 1.06 1.85
CA ASN A 25 -8.52 0.25 0.90
C ASN A 25 -9.02 0.41 -0.55
N LEU A 26 -10.34 0.47 -0.77
CA LEU A 26 -10.92 0.73 -2.08
C LEU A 26 -10.68 2.17 -2.56
N MET A 27 -10.67 3.15 -1.65
CA MET A 27 -10.30 4.53 -2.00
C MET A 27 -8.85 4.58 -2.49
N LEU A 28 -7.92 3.92 -1.78
CA LEU A 28 -6.52 3.83 -2.19
C LEU A 28 -6.35 3.11 -3.53
N GLU A 29 -7.14 2.06 -3.79
CA GLU A 29 -7.17 1.42 -5.11
C GLU A 29 -7.60 2.41 -6.21
N GLY A 30 -8.66 3.17 -5.97
CA GLY A 30 -9.15 4.17 -6.92
C GLY A 30 -8.10 5.25 -7.21
N ILE A 31 -7.46 5.76 -6.16
CA ILE A 31 -6.38 6.75 -6.28
C ILE A 31 -5.20 6.16 -7.05
N GLY A 32 -4.79 4.93 -6.75
CA GLY A 32 -3.67 4.26 -7.41
C GLY A 32 -3.87 4.02 -8.90
N LYS A 33 -5.14 3.96 -9.37
CA LYS A 33 -5.48 3.81 -10.80
C LYS A 33 -5.45 5.12 -11.58
N LEU A 34 -5.43 6.28 -10.92
CA LEU A 34 -5.33 7.57 -11.60
C LEU A 34 -3.98 7.66 -12.33
N LEU A 35 -3.98 8.15 -13.57
CA LEU A 35 -2.78 8.22 -14.42
C LEU A 35 -1.58 8.88 -13.73
N LYS A 36 -1.84 9.93 -12.94
CA LYS A 36 -0.83 10.64 -12.14
C LYS A 36 -0.09 9.74 -11.14
N PHE A 37 -0.78 8.77 -10.53
CA PHE A 37 -0.21 7.91 -9.49
C PHE A 37 0.19 6.55 -10.02
N LYS A 38 -0.51 6.03 -11.03
CA LYS A 38 -0.30 4.69 -11.59
C LYS A 38 1.15 4.46 -11.98
N ASN A 39 1.73 5.37 -12.76
CA ASN A 39 3.11 5.22 -13.25
C ASN A 39 4.12 5.24 -12.09
N ILE A 40 3.94 6.16 -11.13
CA ILE A 40 4.82 6.30 -9.96
C ILE A 40 4.75 5.04 -9.07
N LEU A 41 3.56 4.50 -8.85
CA LEU A 41 3.37 3.30 -8.03
C LEU A 41 3.97 2.06 -8.69
N GLU A 42 3.82 1.90 -10.02
CA GLU A 42 4.42 0.78 -10.75
C GLU A 42 5.95 0.86 -10.80
N GLU A 43 6.51 2.06 -10.97
CA GLU A 43 7.96 2.28 -10.93
C GLU A 43 8.52 2.01 -9.52
N ALA A 44 7.87 2.55 -8.48
CA ALA A 44 8.24 2.28 -7.08
C ALA A 44 8.18 0.78 -6.77
N LYS A 45 7.13 0.09 -7.23
CA LYS A 45 6.98 -1.35 -7.07
C LYS A 45 8.09 -2.11 -7.79
N SER A 46 8.36 -1.78 -9.05
CA SER A 46 9.43 -2.42 -9.85
C SER A 46 10.81 -2.24 -9.20
N PHE A 47 11.10 -1.03 -8.72
CA PHE A 47 12.32 -0.72 -7.98
C PHE A 47 12.44 -1.55 -6.69
N THR A 48 11.36 -1.64 -5.90
CA THR A 48 11.37 -2.45 -4.68
C THR A 48 11.52 -3.94 -4.96
N ILE A 49 10.88 -4.46 -6.01
CA ILE A 49 11.05 -5.86 -6.42
C ILE A 49 12.52 -6.11 -6.79
N PHE A 50 13.12 -5.25 -7.60
CA PHE A 50 14.52 -5.37 -8.01
C PHE A 50 15.48 -5.38 -6.82
N ILE A 51 15.31 -4.51 -5.84
CA ILE A 51 16.19 -4.48 -4.66
C ILE A 51 16.05 -5.77 -3.84
N TYR A 52 14.82 -6.18 -3.55
CA TYR A 52 14.57 -7.30 -2.63
C TYR A 52 14.78 -8.66 -3.29
N SER A 53 14.77 -8.75 -4.63
CA SER A 53 15.07 -10.00 -5.33
C SER A 53 16.57 -10.32 -5.40
N HIS A 54 17.45 -9.37 -5.08
CA HIS A 54 18.91 -9.55 -5.18
C HIS A 54 19.60 -9.29 -3.84
N ASN A 55 20.17 -10.34 -3.23
CA ASN A 55 20.78 -10.27 -1.90
C ASN A 55 21.88 -9.20 -1.78
N THR A 56 22.76 -9.08 -2.78
CA THR A 56 23.83 -8.08 -2.78
C THR A 56 23.27 -6.66 -2.85
N THR A 57 22.29 -6.42 -3.71
CA THR A 57 21.60 -5.12 -3.84
C THR A 57 20.87 -4.75 -2.56
N LEU A 58 20.17 -5.72 -1.95
CA LEU A 58 19.50 -5.54 -0.66
C LEU A 58 20.48 -5.19 0.46
N ALA A 59 21.63 -5.87 0.53
CA ALA A 59 22.67 -5.60 1.51
C ALA A 59 23.24 -4.18 1.35
N LEU A 60 23.53 -3.76 0.11
CA LEU A 60 24.00 -2.40 -0.20
C LEU A 60 22.97 -1.34 0.17
N MET A 61 21.71 -1.53 -0.21
CA MET A 61 20.62 -0.63 0.14
C MET A 61 20.51 -0.47 1.66
N ARG A 62 20.53 -1.59 2.41
CA ARG A 62 20.48 -1.57 3.88
C ARG A 62 21.70 -0.87 4.48
N ALA A 63 22.91 -1.08 3.95
CA ALA A 63 24.09 -0.35 4.40
C ALA A 63 23.90 1.17 4.22
N PHE A 64 23.38 1.58 3.08
CA PHE A 64 23.14 2.99 2.74
C PHE A 64 22.08 3.66 3.62
N ILE A 65 20.96 2.98 3.92
CA ILE A 65 19.86 3.56 4.71
C ILE A 65 19.94 3.27 6.23
N ARG A 66 21.14 2.92 6.73
CA ARG A 66 21.44 2.63 8.15
C ARG A 66 20.65 1.44 8.69
N LYS A 67 20.67 0.33 7.96
CA LYS A 67 19.99 -0.95 8.22
C LYS A 67 18.46 -0.85 8.35
N ARG A 68 17.86 0.21 7.82
CA ARG A 68 16.40 0.36 7.76
C ARG A 68 15.85 -0.39 6.55
N ASP A 69 14.53 -0.55 6.51
CA ASP A 69 13.82 -1.15 5.38
C ASP A 69 13.04 -0.10 4.58
N ILE A 70 12.80 -0.43 3.31
CA ILE A 70 11.99 0.37 2.39
C ILE A 70 10.52 -0.07 2.45
N VAL A 71 10.27 -1.38 2.41
CA VAL A 71 8.91 -1.93 2.39
C VAL A 71 8.24 -1.67 3.74
N ARG A 72 7.03 -1.10 3.69
CA ARG A 72 6.18 -0.90 4.86
C ARG A 72 4.88 -1.67 4.66
N SER A 73 4.69 -2.72 5.44
CA SER A 73 3.46 -3.51 5.40
C SER A 73 2.31 -2.71 6.00
N GLY A 74 1.26 -2.50 5.21
CA GLY A 74 -0.03 -2.02 5.67
C GLY A 74 -1.00 -3.16 5.91
N VAL A 75 -2.12 -2.86 6.56
CA VAL A 75 -3.22 -3.83 6.81
C VAL A 75 -3.81 -4.37 5.50
N THR A 76 -3.63 -3.64 4.40
CA THR A 76 -4.12 -4.02 3.07
C THR A 76 -3.07 -3.80 1.99
N ARG A 77 -3.19 -4.55 0.88
CA ARG A 77 -2.23 -4.48 -0.23
C ARG A 77 -2.06 -3.08 -0.80
N PHE A 78 -3.15 -2.30 -0.89
CA PHE A 78 -3.09 -0.94 -1.45
C PHE A 78 -2.44 0.01 -0.45
N ALA A 79 -2.74 -0.11 0.84
CA ALA A 79 -2.04 0.65 1.87
C ALA A 79 -0.52 0.37 1.86
N SER A 80 -0.11 -0.90 1.71
CA SER A 80 1.31 -1.26 1.61
C SER A 80 2.04 -0.55 0.46
N ALA A 81 1.38 -0.41 -0.71
CA ALA A 81 1.97 0.29 -1.85
C ALA A 81 2.25 1.78 -1.53
N PHE A 82 1.26 2.50 -0.99
CA PHE A 82 1.42 3.90 -0.63
C PHE A 82 2.42 4.11 0.52
N LEU A 83 2.39 3.25 1.54
CA LEU A 83 3.34 3.31 2.66
C LEU A 83 4.78 3.06 2.20
N THR A 84 4.97 2.12 1.26
CA THR A 84 6.27 1.83 0.68
C THR A 84 6.77 3.00 -0.17
N SER A 85 5.90 3.63 -0.97
CA SER A 85 6.26 4.85 -1.71
C SER A 85 6.61 6.03 -0.80
N ALA A 86 5.89 6.21 0.31
CA ALA A 86 6.25 7.22 1.32
C ALA A 86 7.61 6.93 1.97
N SER A 87 7.87 5.66 2.30
CA SER A 87 9.17 5.22 2.83
C SER A 87 10.31 5.51 1.87
N LEU A 88 10.14 5.24 0.57
CA LEU A 88 11.13 5.59 -0.47
C LEU A 88 11.48 7.08 -0.45
N LEU A 89 10.47 7.95 -0.38
CA LEU A 89 10.67 9.40 -0.32
C LEU A 89 11.40 9.84 0.95
N GLU A 90 11.09 9.24 2.10
CA GLU A 90 11.80 9.50 3.35
C GLU A 90 13.27 9.07 3.27
N LYS A 91 13.56 7.89 2.71
CA LYS A 91 14.92 7.37 2.57
C LYS A 91 15.76 8.14 1.57
N LYS A 92 15.16 8.76 0.56
CA LYS A 92 15.85 9.66 -0.37
C LYS A 92 16.51 10.85 0.36
N LYS A 93 15.91 11.35 1.45
CA LYS A 93 16.42 12.51 2.22
C LYS A 93 17.57 12.18 3.18
N ILE A 94 17.92 10.90 3.30
CA ILE A 94 19.00 10.41 4.16
C ILE A 94 20.30 10.21 3.36
N SER A 95 20.18 10.16 2.03
CA SER A 95 21.27 10.33 1.06
C SER A 95 21.70 11.78 0.96
#